data_AF-A0AA36JH76-F1
#
_entry.id   AF-A0AA36JH76-F1
#
_cell.length_a   1.000
_cell.length_b   1.000
_cell.length_c   1.000
_cell.angle_alpha   90.00
_cell.angle_beta   90.00
_cell.angle_gamma   90.00
#
_symmetry.space_group_name_H-M   'P 1'
#
loop_
_entity.id
_entity.type
_entity.pdbx_description
1 polymer ?
#
loop_
_entity_poly.entity_id
_entity_poly.type
_entity_poly.pdbx_seq_one_letter_code
_entity_poly.pdbx_strand_id
1 'polypeptide(L)'
;MWGFGPVPAESAAQRKDPRWAEARPAGLEIRGAGGLLGDHWTNGIYELEASDADAPPVYALRAGPFERFLYWDTEQYWRLGSCEYKDQAKASAGSMRSAEQVPPGTPPTAVAAWMVRVGFDVWMPQEVIIKRLGQNGYSAG
;
A
#
# COMPACT_ATOMS: atom_id res chain seq x y z
N MET A 1 -22.49 -7.51 29.84
CA MET A 1 -21.11 -7.31 30.34
C MET A 1 -20.20 -7.97 29.31
N TRP A 2 -19.66 -7.19 28.36
CA TRP A 2 -18.76 -7.70 27.31
C TRP A 2 -17.40 -7.08 27.57
N GLY A 3 -16.47 -7.90 28.06
CA GLY A 3 -15.10 -7.49 28.31
C GLY A 3 -14.36 -7.31 26.99
N PHE A 4 -14.13 -6.06 26.60
CA PHE A 4 -13.04 -5.74 25.70
C PHE A 4 -11.75 -5.94 26.49
N GLY A 5 -11.14 -7.12 26.37
CA GLY A 5 -9.76 -7.30 26.81
C GLY A 5 -8.87 -6.25 26.11
N PRO A 6 -7.77 -5.80 26.76
CA PRO A 6 -6.86 -4.87 26.13
C PRO A 6 -6.43 -5.45 24.79
N VAL A 7 -6.65 -4.69 23.71
CA VAL A 7 -6.05 -4.98 22.41
C VAL A 7 -4.54 -5.06 22.67
N PRO A 8 -3.86 -6.16 22.33
CA PRO A 8 -2.42 -6.26 22.56
C PRO A 8 -1.75 -5.05 21.92
N ALA A 9 -0.99 -4.29 22.72
CA ALA A 9 -0.14 -3.20 22.26
C ALA A 9 1.09 -3.75 21.49
N GLU A 10 0.87 -4.75 20.63
CA GLU A 10 1.85 -5.33 19.70
C GLU A 10 1.59 -4.88 18.26
N SER A 11 0.67 -3.95 18.02
CA SER A 11 0.41 -3.36 16.70
C SER A 11 1.53 -2.42 16.21
N ALA A 12 2.56 -2.16 17.01
CA ALA A 12 3.65 -1.22 16.70
C ALA A 12 5.05 -1.84 16.73
N ALA A 13 5.19 -3.15 16.88
CA ALA A 13 6.43 -3.85 16.50
C ALA A 13 6.50 -3.93 14.97
N GLN A 14 6.58 -2.75 14.33
CA GLN A 14 7.06 -2.56 12.98
C GLN A 14 8.36 -3.34 12.89
N ARG A 15 8.28 -4.48 12.21
CA ARG A 15 9.38 -5.42 12.07
C ARG A 15 10.44 -4.71 11.24
N LYS A 16 11.38 -4.09 11.94
CA LYS A 16 12.57 -3.48 11.39
C LYS A 16 13.26 -4.51 10.51
N ASP A 17 13.16 -4.32 9.20
CA ASP A 17 13.80 -5.21 8.23
C ASP A 17 14.66 -4.34 7.31
N PRO A 18 15.99 -4.50 7.32
CA PRO A 18 16.89 -3.65 6.55
C PRO A 18 16.63 -3.75 5.04
N ARG A 19 15.96 -4.82 4.57
CA ARG A 19 15.56 -4.97 3.17
C ARG A 19 14.54 -3.93 2.74
N TRP A 20 13.83 -3.31 3.68
CA TRP A 20 12.96 -2.19 3.35
C TRP A 20 13.75 -1.02 2.78
N ALA A 21 14.94 -0.70 3.30
CA ALA A 21 15.77 0.42 2.85
C ALA A 21 16.14 0.35 1.36
N GLU A 22 16.46 -0.85 0.85
CA GLU A 22 16.83 -1.08 -0.56
C GLU A 22 15.62 -1.06 -1.52
N ALA A 23 14.41 -1.18 -0.96
CA ALA A 23 13.16 -1.38 -1.69
C ALA A 23 12.30 -0.11 -1.83
N ARG A 24 12.81 1.08 -1.49
CA ARG A 24 12.04 2.35 -1.40
C ARG A 24 12.35 3.35 -2.53
N PRO A 25 11.78 3.19 -3.74
CA PRO A 25 11.79 4.30 -4.69
C PRO A 25 11.11 5.54 -4.10
N ALA A 26 11.49 6.73 -4.56
CA ALA A 26 10.88 8.01 -4.14
C ALA A 26 9.40 8.13 -4.54
N GLY A 27 8.98 7.38 -5.57
CA GLY A 27 7.59 7.28 -5.97
C GLY A 27 7.30 6.02 -6.76
N LEU A 28 6.02 5.67 -6.82
CA LEU A 28 5.47 4.57 -7.57
C LEU A 28 4.37 5.09 -8.49
N GLU A 29 4.24 4.50 -9.66
CA GLU A 29 3.08 4.68 -10.51
C GLU A 29 2.27 3.38 -10.56
N ILE A 30 0.97 3.49 -10.33
CA ILE A 30 0.00 2.39 -10.37
C ILE A 30 -0.94 2.61 -11.56
N ARG A 31 -1.07 1.60 -12.43
CA ARG A 31 -1.98 1.58 -13.59
C ARG A 31 -2.70 0.23 -13.71
N GLY A 32 -3.82 0.22 -14.43
CA GLY A 32 -4.56 -1.01 -14.79
C GLY A 32 -5.62 -1.46 -13.78
N ALA A 33 -5.81 -0.75 -12.67
CA ALA A 33 -6.81 -1.10 -11.68
C ALA A 33 -8.19 -0.45 -11.98
N GLY A 34 -9.20 -1.25 -12.30
CA GLY A 34 -10.59 -0.82 -12.45
C GLY A 34 -11.45 -1.31 -11.28
N GLY A 35 -11.79 -0.43 -10.35
CA GLY A 35 -12.49 -0.81 -9.10
C GLY A 35 -13.87 -0.16 -8.93
N LEU A 36 -14.53 -0.50 -7.82
CA LEU A 36 -15.85 0.02 -7.42
C LEU A 36 -15.90 1.56 -7.36
N LEU A 37 -14.78 2.20 -7.04
CA LEU A 37 -14.66 3.64 -6.85
C LEU A 37 -14.14 4.37 -8.11
N GLY A 38 -14.06 3.66 -9.24
CA GLY A 38 -13.56 4.18 -10.51
C GLY A 38 -12.03 4.18 -10.62
N ASP A 39 -11.53 4.41 -11.84
CA ASP A 39 -10.11 4.23 -12.18
C ASP A 39 -9.19 5.21 -11.43
N HIS A 40 -9.62 6.46 -11.27
CA HIS A 40 -8.83 7.49 -10.58
C HIS A 40 -8.69 7.28 -9.08
N TRP A 41 -9.43 6.33 -8.51
CA TRP A 41 -9.32 6.02 -7.09
C TRP A 41 -8.04 5.24 -6.76
N THR A 42 -7.71 4.24 -7.58
CA THR A 42 -6.57 3.34 -7.34
C THR A 42 -5.35 3.74 -8.18
N ASN A 43 -5.55 4.14 -9.44
CA ASN A 43 -4.46 4.48 -10.34
C ASN A 43 -3.92 5.88 -10.06
N GLY A 44 -2.61 6.07 -10.24
CA GLY A 44 -1.97 7.36 -10.06
C GLY A 44 -0.50 7.27 -9.68
N ILE A 45 0.08 8.43 -9.37
CA ILE A 45 1.44 8.58 -8.86
C ILE A 45 1.39 8.68 -7.35
N TYR A 46 2.01 7.71 -6.69
CA TYR A 46 2.12 7.65 -5.24
C TYR A 46 3.53 8.04 -4.83
N GLU A 47 3.64 9.01 -3.93
CA GLU A 47 4.92 9.52 -3.43
C GLU A 47 5.26 8.85 -2.10
N LEU A 48 6.54 8.56 -1.87
CA LEU A 48 6.99 7.96 -0.62
C LEU A 48 6.69 8.91 0.54
N GLU A 49 5.88 8.45 1.49
CA GLU A 49 5.64 9.12 2.76
C GLU A 49 6.84 8.82 3.67
N ALA A 50 7.76 9.78 3.78
CA ALA A 50 9.01 9.61 4.50
C ALA A 50 8.76 9.25 5.97
N SER A 51 8.98 7.97 6.30
CA SER A 51 9.04 7.44 7.66
C SER A 51 10.10 6.33 7.71
N ASP A 52 10.66 6.09 8.89
CA ASP A 52 11.72 5.12 9.26
C ASP A 52 12.25 4.18 8.15
N ALA A 53 13.56 4.19 7.88
CA ALA A 53 14.23 3.34 6.88
C ALA A 53 14.07 1.84 7.14
N ASP A 54 13.91 1.46 8.41
CA ASP A 54 13.74 0.08 8.82
C ASP A 54 12.27 -0.38 8.73
N ALA A 55 11.33 0.53 8.47
CA ALA A 55 9.90 0.21 8.39
C ALA A 55 9.44 0.03 6.93
N PRO A 56 8.39 -0.79 6.68
CA PRO A 56 7.77 -0.89 5.37
C PRO A 56 7.43 0.49 4.79
N PRO A 57 7.76 0.79 3.52
CA PRO A 57 7.44 2.08 2.94
C PRO A 57 5.93 2.25 2.81
N VAL A 58 5.47 3.47 3.08
CA VAL A 58 4.10 3.89 2.78
C VAL A 58 4.17 4.88 1.63
N TYR A 59 3.30 4.73 0.64
CA TYR A 59 3.21 5.67 -0.47
C TYR A 59 1.85 6.34 -0.49
N ALA A 60 1.82 7.66 -0.65
CA ALA A 60 0.61 8.45 -0.64
C ALA A 60 0.29 9.00 -2.03
N LEU A 61 -0.93 8.79 -2.50
CA LEU A 61 -1.54 9.54 -3.60
C LEU A 61 -2.32 10.70 -3.02
N ARG A 62 -1.81 11.92 -3.21
CA ARG A 62 -2.41 13.18 -2.75
C ARG A 62 -3.22 13.91 -3.83
N ALA A 63 -3.67 13.17 -4.84
CA ALA A 63 -4.46 13.73 -5.94
C ALA A 63 -5.97 13.58 -5.67
N GLY A 64 -6.72 14.68 -5.78
CA GLY A 64 -8.18 14.67 -5.62
C GLY A 64 -8.66 14.81 -4.18
N PRO A 65 -9.94 14.52 -3.89
CA PRO A 65 -10.59 14.91 -2.63
C PRO A 65 -10.22 14.04 -1.41
N PHE A 66 -9.55 12.91 -1.61
CA PHE A 66 -9.21 11.98 -0.54
C PHE A 66 -7.75 11.54 -0.68
N GLU A 67 -7.04 11.34 0.43
CA GLU A 67 -5.72 10.73 0.39
C GLU A 67 -5.82 9.21 0.34
N ARG A 68 -4.96 8.58 -0.45
CA ARG A 68 -4.89 7.12 -0.58
C ARG A 68 -3.47 6.68 -0.31
N PHE A 69 -3.33 5.57 0.38
CA PHE A 69 -2.06 5.05 0.87
C PHE A 69 -1.89 3.63 0.39
N LEU A 70 -0.74 3.34 -0.21
CA LEU A 70 -0.24 1.99 -0.41
C LEU A 70 0.68 1.64 0.77
N TYR A 71 0.32 0.62 1.53
CA TYR A 71 1.01 0.22 2.76
C TYR A 71 1.07 -1.30 2.89
N TRP A 72 2.06 -1.79 3.63
CA TRP A 72 2.16 -3.19 4.01
C TRP A 72 1.51 -3.38 5.38
N ASP A 73 0.56 -4.31 5.49
CA ASP A 73 -0.23 -4.50 6.71
C ASP A 73 0.33 -5.58 7.65
N THR A 74 -0.36 -5.81 8.76
CA THR A 74 0.03 -6.81 9.77
C THR A 74 -0.20 -8.26 9.31
N GLU A 75 -1.04 -8.48 8.30
CA GLU A 75 -1.31 -9.78 7.68
C GLU A 75 -0.33 -10.11 6.55
N GLN A 76 0.67 -9.25 6.33
CA GLN A 76 1.70 -9.37 5.30
C GLN A 76 1.19 -9.20 3.87
N TYR A 77 0.15 -8.40 3.68
CA TYR A 77 -0.33 -7.98 2.36
C TYR A 77 0.07 -6.55 2.06
N TRP A 78 0.37 -6.28 0.80
CA TRP A 78 0.29 -4.90 0.31
C TRP A 78 -1.17 -4.51 0.13
N ARG A 79 -1.54 -3.31 0.58
CA ARG A 79 -2.92 -2.79 0.53
C ARG A 79 -2.95 -1.34 0.10
N LEU A 80 -4.00 -0.98 -0.60
CA LEU A 80 -4.29 0.39 -1.00
C LEU A 80 -5.63 0.84 -0.41
N GLY A 81 -5.61 1.89 0.42
CA GLY A 81 -6.81 2.37 1.12
C GLY A 81 -6.66 3.81 1.63
N SER A 82 -7.68 4.34 2.28
CA SER A 82 -7.63 5.65 2.96
C SER A 82 -6.84 5.59 4.27
N CYS A 83 -6.55 6.77 4.84
CA CYS A 83 -5.84 6.93 6.12
C CYS A 83 -6.46 6.09 7.25
N GLU A 84 -7.80 6.10 7.37
CA GLU A 84 -8.53 5.33 8.39
C GLU A 84 -8.20 3.83 8.40
N TYR A 85 -7.88 3.26 7.23
CA TYR A 85 -7.56 1.84 7.09
C TYR A 85 -6.08 1.55 7.30
N LYS A 86 -5.20 2.48 6.91
CA LYS A 86 -3.76 2.44 7.22
C LYS A 86 -3.56 2.44 8.75
N ASP A 87 -4.19 3.37 9.46
CA ASP A 87 -4.00 3.54 10.91
C ASP A 87 -4.55 2.37 11.73
N GLN A 88 -5.55 1.68 11.21
CA GLN A 88 -6.19 0.54 11.88
C GLN A 88 -5.69 -0.81 11.37
N ALA A 89 -4.79 -0.84 10.37
CA ALA A 89 -4.30 -2.05 9.69
C ALA A 89 -5.43 -3.05 9.32
N LYS A 90 -6.61 -2.56 8.94
CA LYS A 90 -7.81 -3.40 8.78
C LYS A 90 -7.82 -4.18 7.46
N ALA A 91 -8.06 -5.49 7.57
CA ALA A 91 -8.08 -6.43 6.45
C ALA A 91 -9.25 -6.28 5.46
N SER A 92 -10.37 -5.72 5.90
CA SER A 92 -11.64 -5.65 5.15
C SER A 92 -11.83 -4.37 4.33
N ALA A 93 -10.78 -3.55 4.24
CA ALA A 93 -10.87 -2.24 3.63
C ALA A 93 -9.71 -1.92 2.69
N GLY A 94 -10.00 -1.03 1.74
CA GLY A 94 -9.13 -0.73 0.61
C GLY A 94 -9.76 -1.04 -0.74
N SER A 95 -9.12 -0.56 -1.80
CA SER A 95 -9.53 -0.77 -3.19
C SER A 95 -8.62 -1.75 -3.94
N MET A 96 -7.45 -2.07 -3.38
CA MET A 96 -6.49 -3.00 -3.99
C MET A 96 -5.67 -3.72 -2.92
N ARG A 97 -5.29 -4.98 -3.17
CA ARG A 97 -4.36 -5.75 -2.34
C ARG A 97 -3.51 -6.73 -3.14
N SER A 98 -2.36 -7.16 -2.61
CA SER A 98 -1.67 -8.33 -3.17
C SER A 98 -2.57 -9.56 -3.12
N ALA A 99 -2.49 -10.43 -4.12
CA ALA A 99 -3.31 -11.64 -4.16
C ALA A 99 -2.90 -12.65 -3.06
N GLU A 100 -1.63 -12.64 -2.70
CA GLU A 100 -1.02 -13.51 -1.70
C GLU A 100 -0.27 -12.68 -0.64
N GLN A 101 0.02 -13.33 0.49
CA GLN A 101 0.95 -12.79 1.49
C GLN A 101 2.34 -12.64 0.87
N VAL A 102 3.04 -11.57 1.23
CA VAL A 102 4.39 -11.30 0.77
C VAL A 102 5.36 -11.22 1.95
N PRO A 103 6.57 -11.79 1.82
CA PRO A 103 7.57 -11.68 2.88
C PRO A 103 7.91 -10.22 3.24
N PRO A 104 8.34 -9.94 4.48
CA PRO A 104 8.95 -8.67 4.82
C PRO A 104 10.10 -8.33 3.87
N GLY A 105 10.24 -7.05 3.52
CA GLY A 105 11.22 -6.56 2.55
C GLY A 105 10.77 -6.67 1.09
N THR A 106 9.66 -7.33 0.76
CA THR A 106 9.18 -7.44 -0.63
C THR A 106 8.58 -6.10 -1.11
N PRO A 107 9.17 -5.42 -2.11
CA PRO A 107 8.62 -4.18 -2.64
C PRO A 107 7.29 -4.40 -3.37
N PRO A 108 6.41 -3.38 -3.45
CA PRO A 108 5.18 -3.47 -4.23
C PRO A 108 5.43 -3.86 -5.70
N THR A 109 6.56 -3.45 -6.27
CA THR A 109 6.93 -3.76 -7.66
C THR A 109 7.32 -5.22 -7.90
N ALA A 110 7.53 -6.01 -6.84
CA ALA A 110 7.85 -7.44 -6.94
C ALA A 110 6.63 -8.34 -6.67
N VAL A 111 5.46 -7.76 -6.39
CA VAL A 111 4.23 -8.51 -6.18
C VAL A 111 3.76 -9.11 -7.50
N ALA A 112 3.56 -10.42 -7.53
CA ALA A 112 3.22 -11.15 -8.75
C ALA A 112 1.77 -10.93 -9.24
N ALA A 113 0.83 -10.73 -8.32
CA ALA A 113 -0.58 -10.59 -8.64
C ALA A 113 -1.31 -9.66 -7.67
N TRP A 114 -2.30 -8.94 -8.20
CA TRP A 114 -3.10 -7.96 -7.48
C TRP A 114 -4.59 -8.28 -7.59
N MET A 115 -5.31 -8.03 -6.50
CA MET A 115 -6.76 -8.11 -6.41
C MET A 115 -7.32 -6.70 -6.25
N VAL A 116 -8.32 -6.34 -7.04
CA VAL A 116 -9.01 -5.04 -6.98
C VAL A 116 -10.44 -5.24 -6.50
N ARG A 117 -10.91 -4.37 -5.62
CA ARG A 117 -12.28 -4.42 -5.09
C ARG A 117 -13.24 -3.83 -6.11
N VAL A 118 -14.15 -4.67 -6.63
CA VAL A 118 -15.14 -4.31 -7.67
C VAL A 118 -16.58 -4.26 -7.16
N GLY A 119 -16.81 -4.73 -5.93
CA GLY A 119 -18.10 -4.68 -5.24
C GLY A 119 -17.90 -4.57 -3.73
N PHE A 120 -19.00 -4.61 -2.96
CA PHE A 120 -18.90 -4.48 -1.51
C PHE A 120 -18.00 -5.58 -0.92
N ASP A 121 -18.20 -6.85 -1.26
CA ASP A 121 -17.32 -7.95 -0.79
C ASP A 121 -16.65 -8.71 -1.94
N VAL A 122 -16.61 -8.11 -3.12
CA VAL A 122 -16.11 -8.76 -4.35
C VAL A 122 -14.73 -8.23 -4.71
N TRP A 123 -13.77 -9.14 -4.79
CA TRP A 123 -12.40 -8.90 -5.21
C TRP A 123 -12.10 -9.70 -6.46
N MET A 124 -11.54 -9.05 -7.48
CA MET A 124 -11.19 -9.70 -8.73
C MET A 124 -9.69 -9.55 -9.02
N PRO A 125 -9.04 -10.61 -9.54
CA PRO A 125 -7.68 -10.48 -10.03
C PRO A 125 -7.66 -9.52 -11.22
N GLN A 126 -6.69 -8.62 -11.25
CA GLN A 126 -6.51 -7.69 -12.35
C GLN A 126 -5.03 -7.54 -12.70
N GLU A 127 -4.77 -7.23 -13.97
CA GLU A 127 -3.43 -6.88 -14.43
C GLU A 127 -3.10 -5.45 -13.99
N VAL A 128 -2.55 -5.33 -12.78
CA VAL A 128 -2.08 -4.08 -12.21
C VAL A 128 -0.58 -3.95 -12.45
N ILE A 129 -0.19 -2.81 -13.01
CA ILE A 129 1.21 -2.46 -13.26
C ILE A 129 1.65 -1.47 -12.18
N ILE A 130 2.65 -1.86 -11.38
CA ILE A 130 3.32 -0.94 -10.45
C ILE A 130 4.76 -0.72 -10.90
N LYS A 131 5.09 0.54 -11.25
CA LYS A 131 6.42 0.93 -11.71
C LYS A 131 7.09 1.86 -10.72
N ARG A 132 8.42 1.71 -10.57
CA ARG A 132 9.24 2.70 -9.87
C ARG A 132 9.31 3.95 -10.74
N LEU A 133 9.03 5.10 -10.15
CA LEU A 133 9.38 6.36 -10.77
C LEU A 133 10.86 6.58 -10.53
N GLY A 134 11.64 6.68 -11.61
CA GLY A 134 13.05 7.05 -11.50
C GLY A 134 13.14 8.41 -10.80
N GLN A 135 14.20 8.60 -10.00
CA GLN A 135 14.64 9.96 -9.70
C GLN A 135 14.99 10.57 -11.05
N ASN A 136 14.06 11.32 -11.66
CA ASN A 136 14.42 12.16 -12.79
C ASN A 136 15.53 13.06 -12.28
N GLY A 137 16.74 12.82 -12.78
CA GLY A 137 17.87 13.69 -12.57
C GLY A 137 17.46 15.07 -13.06
N TYR A 138 17.10 15.93 -12.12
CA TYR A 138 17.24 17.36 -12.31
C TYR A 138 18.74 17.66 -12.31
N SER A 139 19.39 17.34 -13.43
CA SER A 139 20.60 18.06 -13.83
C SER A 139 20.13 19.43 -14.30
N ALA A 140 20.02 20.38 -13.38
CA ALA A 140 19.96 21.79 -13.76
C ALA A 140 21.37 22.18 -14.24
N GLY A 141 21.47 22.44 -15.55
CA GLY A 141 22.61 23.15 -16.14
C GLY A 141 22.53 24.66 -15.91
#